data_AF-A0A9W9J0Q1-F1
#
_entry.id   AF-A0A9W9J0Q1-F1
#
_cell.length_a   1.000
_cell.length_b   1.000
_cell.length_c   1.000
_cell.angle_alpha   90.00
_cell.angle_beta   90.00
_cell.angle_gamma   90.00
#
_symmetry.space_group_name_H-M   'P 1'
#
loop_
_entity.id
_entity.type
_entity.pdbx_description
1 polymer ?
#
loop_
_entity_poly.entity_id
_entity_poly.type
_entity_poly.pdbx_seq_one_letter_code
_entity_poly.pdbx_strand_id
1 'polypeptide(L)'
;MSSQWRLPRLSFFQSLRQSQYTLPVRPEFLASSAFHFVNPRHHVTATDNVTQVFPESVIAGLSDEEALALFTRGFFGGFVFGFERSILRMGGWNLLPARYTGFHGDPHASQIWNRSELPQRHLLPVGSSLFGSFKVIDKQIVPESSDQRASYVDYGFGSDEFTFAGCHRFQITRSPRIGAEPLVQFELQHFRCNPQKNEPSVAEYIAWVHYAYAKSLFANAVQCILLR
;
A
#
# COMPACT_ATOMS: atom_id res chain seq x y z
N MET A 1 17.53 31.13 17.75
CA MET A 1 16.26 30.96 17.02
C MET A 1 16.51 30.09 15.79
N SER A 2 15.88 28.91 15.78
CA SER A 2 15.52 28.03 14.65
C SER A 2 16.45 27.89 13.42
N SER A 3 17.12 26.74 13.34
CA SER A 3 17.68 26.17 12.10
C SER A 3 17.20 24.73 11.83
N GLN A 4 15.97 24.38 12.23
CA GLN A 4 15.43 23.00 12.15
C GLN A 4 14.51 22.71 10.95
N TRP A 5 14.46 23.60 9.94
CA TRP A 5 13.52 23.45 8.80
C TRP A 5 14.09 22.76 7.55
N ARG A 6 15.31 22.22 7.63
CA ARG A 6 15.91 21.37 6.58
C ARG A 6 16.27 20.06 7.30
N LEU A 7 15.56 18.95 7.18
CA LEU A 7 15.56 18.09 6.00
C LEU A 7 14.48 16.98 6.09
N PRO A 8 13.18 17.27 6.30
CA PRO A 8 12.14 16.22 6.20
C PRO A 8 12.24 15.49 4.87
N ARG A 9 12.60 16.20 3.79
CA ARG A 9 12.70 15.65 2.43
C ARG A 9 13.93 14.78 2.17
N LEU A 10 14.95 14.76 3.02
CA LEU A 10 16.15 13.96 2.75
C LEU A 10 15.85 12.47 2.78
N SER A 11 15.12 12.00 3.78
CA SER A 11 14.69 10.60 3.88
C SER A 11 13.82 10.17 2.71
N PHE A 12 12.95 11.07 2.22
CA PHE A 12 12.18 10.86 0.99
C PHE A 12 13.09 10.62 -0.22
N PHE A 13 14.03 11.53 -0.50
CA PHE A 13 14.92 11.38 -1.67
C PHE A 13 15.87 10.19 -1.54
N GLN A 14 16.31 9.87 -0.32
CA GLN A 14 17.10 8.67 -0.05
C GLN A 14 16.30 7.40 -0.36
N SER A 15 15.08 7.26 0.16
CA SER A 15 14.21 6.12 -0.13
C SER A 15 13.83 6.03 -1.61
N LEU A 16 13.53 7.15 -2.26
CA LEU A 16 13.24 7.19 -3.70
C LEU A 16 14.43 6.66 -4.53
N ARG A 17 15.66 7.00 -4.14
CA ARG A 17 16.87 6.52 -4.80
C ARG A 17 17.17 5.04 -4.49
N GLN A 18 16.97 4.61 -3.24
CA GLN A 18 17.38 3.30 -2.75
C GLN A 18 16.34 2.19 -2.99
N SER A 19 15.06 2.54 -3.13
CA SER A 19 14.02 1.57 -3.44
C SER A 19 14.22 0.98 -4.84
N GLN A 20 13.95 -0.30 -4.95
CA GLN A 20 14.02 -1.06 -6.19
C GLN A 20 12.61 -1.24 -6.72
N TYR A 21 12.47 -1.25 -8.04
CA TYR A 21 11.22 -1.63 -8.69
C TYR A 21 11.46 -2.95 -9.40
N THR A 22 10.61 -3.93 -9.14
CA THR A 22 10.75 -5.28 -9.67
C THR A 22 9.41 -5.77 -10.21
N LEU A 23 9.50 -6.79 -11.06
CA LEU A 23 8.38 -7.52 -11.62
C LEU A 23 8.71 -9.02 -11.56
N PRO A 24 7.72 -9.92 -11.32
CA PRO A 24 6.33 -9.63 -10.94
C PRO A 24 6.18 -9.37 -9.42
N VAL A 25 4.94 -9.16 -8.97
CA VAL A 25 4.58 -9.27 -7.53
C VAL A 25 4.75 -10.71 -7.03
N ARG A 26 4.68 -10.89 -5.70
CA ARG A 26 4.76 -12.22 -5.10
C ARG A 26 3.56 -13.10 -5.49
N PRO A 27 3.76 -14.40 -5.78
CA PRO A 27 2.67 -15.29 -6.19
C PRO A 27 1.52 -15.37 -5.19
N GLU A 28 1.83 -15.30 -3.89
CA GLU A 28 0.82 -15.38 -2.82
C GLU A 28 -0.14 -14.17 -2.83
N PHE A 29 0.27 -13.05 -3.44
CA PHE A 29 -0.64 -11.90 -3.61
C PHE A 29 -1.69 -12.20 -4.68
N LEU A 30 -1.32 -12.86 -5.78
CA LEU A 30 -2.24 -13.23 -6.85
C LEU A 30 -3.12 -14.46 -6.51
N ALA A 31 -2.80 -15.14 -5.40
CA ALA A 31 -3.62 -16.21 -4.82
C ALA A 31 -4.42 -15.75 -3.59
N SER A 32 -4.39 -14.45 -3.26
CA SER A 32 -5.02 -13.91 -2.05
C SER A 32 -6.53 -13.69 -2.20
N SER A 33 -7.23 -13.57 -1.06
CA SER A 33 -8.64 -13.19 -1.02
C SER A 33 -8.89 -11.86 -1.76
N ALA A 34 -7.99 -10.88 -1.59
CA ALA A 34 -8.07 -9.59 -2.26
C ALA A 34 -8.02 -9.71 -3.78
N PHE A 35 -7.19 -10.62 -4.32
CA PHE A 35 -7.16 -10.89 -5.75
C PHE A 35 -8.50 -11.42 -6.27
N HIS A 36 -9.12 -12.35 -5.55
CA HIS A 36 -10.41 -12.93 -5.94
C HIS A 36 -11.55 -11.91 -5.89
N PHE A 37 -11.56 -10.99 -4.93
CA PHE A 37 -12.58 -9.93 -4.88
C PHE A 37 -12.39 -8.88 -5.98
N VAL A 38 -11.15 -8.48 -6.25
CA VAL A 38 -10.84 -7.40 -7.21
C VAL A 38 -10.90 -7.90 -8.65
N ASN A 39 -10.49 -9.14 -8.90
CA ASN A 39 -10.44 -9.77 -10.23
C ASN A 39 -11.15 -11.14 -10.22
N PRO A 40 -12.47 -11.20 -9.99
CA PRO A 40 -13.20 -12.45 -9.79
C PRO A 40 -13.18 -13.38 -11.01
N ARG A 41 -12.89 -12.85 -12.20
CA ARG A 41 -12.78 -13.61 -13.46
C ARG A 41 -11.36 -14.03 -13.81
N HIS A 42 -10.39 -13.72 -12.94
CA HIS A 42 -8.98 -14.06 -13.15
C HIS A 42 -8.43 -13.58 -14.51
N HIS A 43 -8.86 -12.40 -14.96
CA HIS A 43 -8.36 -11.80 -16.19
C HIS A 43 -6.89 -11.41 -16.05
N VAL A 44 -6.24 -11.17 -17.19
CA VAL A 44 -4.86 -10.72 -17.26
C VAL A 44 -4.64 -9.50 -16.37
N THR A 45 -3.54 -9.53 -15.61
CA THR A 45 -3.15 -8.43 -14.73
C THR A 45 -1.82 -7.85 -15.14
N ALA A 46 -1.72 -6.54 -15.02
CA ALA A 46 -0.44 -5.89 -14.89
C ALA A 46 -0.05 -5.84 -13.42
N THR A 47 1.24 -5.99 -13.13
CA THR A 47 1.74 -6.02 -11.76
C THR A 47 2.93 -5.08 -11.62
N ASP A 48 3.17 -4.59 -10.41
CA ASP A 48 4.38 -3.86 -10.06
C ASP A 48 4.74 -4.03 -8.58
N ASN A 49 6.04 -4.02 -8.28
CA ASN A 49 6.54 -4.12 -6.92
C ASN A 49 7.61 -3.07 -6.66
N VAL A 50 7.49 -2.32 -5.56
CA VAL A 50 8.56 -1.45 -5.05
C VAL A 50 9.03 -2.00 -3.72
N THR A 51 10.34 -2.25 -3.60
CA THR A 51 10.93 -2.85 -2.40
C THR A 51 12.05 -2.00 -1.84
N GLN A 52 12.23 -2.07 -0.52
CA GLN A 52 13.42 -1.55 0.14
C GLN A 52 13.72 -2.36 1.40
N VAL A 53 14.99 -2.73 1.57
CA VAL A 53 15.48 -3.48 2.72
C VAL A 53 16.18 -2.52 3.68
N PHE A 54 15.94 -2.71 4.97
CA PHE A 54 16.51 -1.93 6.05
C PHE A 54 17.03 -2.86 7.16
N PRO A 55 17.99 -2.39 7.97
CA PRO A 55 18.23 -3.00 9.28
C PRO A 55 16.95 -2.97 10.13
N GLU A 56 16.68 -4.03 10.90
CA GLU A 56 15.49 -4.12 11.76
C GLU A 56 15.42 -2.97 12.79
N SER A 57 16.57 -2.37 13.13
CA SER A 57 16.64 -1.18 13.99
C SER A 57 15.81 0.00 13.47
N VAL A 58 15.57 0.07 12.15
CA VAL A 58 14.69 1.08 11.55
C VAL A 58 13.26 0.97 12.08
N ILE A 59 12.80 -0.19 12.53
CA ILE A 59 11.48 -0.39 13.15
C ILE A 59 11.56 -0.82 14.62
N ALA A 60 12.71 -0.58 15.28
CA ALA A 60 12.84 -0.88 16.71
C ALA A 60 11.71 -0.21 17.50
N GLY A 61 11.09 -0.98 18.40
CA GLY A 61 9.97 -0.54 19.23
C GLY A 61 8.62 -0.46 18.51
N LEU A 62 8.54 -0.86 17.23
CA LEU A 62 7.26 -1.01 16.52
C LEU A 62 6.94 -2.48 16.28
N SER A 63 5.67 -2.81 16.53
CA SER A 63 5.06 -3.99 15.92
C SER A 63 4.92 -3.82 14.40
N ASP A 64 4.75 -4.94 13.69
CA ASP A 64 4.48 -4.90 12.24
C ASP A 64 3.18 -4.14 11.91
N GLU A 65 2.17 -4.20 12.79
CA GLU A 65 0.92 -3.45 12.60
C GLU A 65 1.17 -1.95 12.66
N GLU A 66 1.92 -1.48 13.65
CA GLU A 66 2.26 -0.05 13.80
C GLU A 66 3.10 0.42 12.61
N ALA A 67 4.06 -0.38 12.16
CA ALA A 67 4.87 -0.08 10.99
C ALA A 67 4.02 0.01 9.71
N LEU A 68 3.07 -0.91 9.50
CA LEU A 68 2.14 -0.88 8.35
C LEU A 68 1.13 0.29 8.46
N ALA A 69 0.69 0.65 9.67
CA ALA A 69 -0.18 1.81 9.90
C ALA A 69 0.56 3.12 9.57
N LEU A 70 1.81 3.27 10.00
CA LEU A 70 2.67 4.40 9.62
C LEU A 70 2.98 4.42 8.12
N PHE A 71 3.24 3.25 7.52
CA PHE A 71 3.42 3.12 6.08
C PHE A 71 2.18 3.62 5.32
N THR A 72 0.99 3.16 5.73
CA THR A 72 -0.30 3.60 5.21
C THR A 72 -0.48 5.11 5.36
N ARG A 73 -0.20 5.66 6.54
CA ARG A 73 -0.28 7.09 6.81
C ARG A 73 0.67 7.90 5.94
N GLY A 74 1.88 7.41 5.70
CA GLY A 74 2.85 8.07 4.82
C GLY A 74 2.43 8.02 3.35
N PHE A 75 2.00 6.86 2.86
CA PHE A 75 1.53 6.68 1.48
C PHE A 75 0.32 7.59 1.18
N PHE A 76 -0.76 7.44 1.96
CA PHE A 76 -2.03 8.13 1.73
C PHE A 76 -2.08 9.54 2.31
N GLY A 77 -1.23 9.86 3.29
CA GLY A 77 -1.13 11.17 3.94
C GLY A 77 0.00 12.04 3.41
N GLY A 78 0.90 11.47 2.61
CA GLY A 78 2.04 12.13 2.00
C GLY A 78 1.67 13.29 1.07
N PHE A 79 2.70 14.03 0.65
CA PHE A 79 2.54 15.13 -0.28
C PHE A 79 2.39 14.65 -1.73
N VAL A 80 2.97 13.50 -2.09
CA VAL A 80 2.86 12.90 -3.43
C VAL A 80 1.40 12.56 -3.73
N PHE A 81 0.72 11.86 -2.80
CA PHE A 81 -0.71 11.56 -2.91
C PHE A 81 -1.61 12.80 -2.64
N GLY A 82 -1.04 13.95 -2.31
CA GLY A 82 -1.81 15.13 -1.88
C GLY A 82 -2.74 15.70 -2.95
N PHE A 83 -2.31 15.67 -4.21
CA PHE A 83 -3.11 16.12 -5.34
C PHE A 83 -4.29 15.19 -5.60
N GLU A 84 -4.03 13.89 -5.73
CA GLU A 84 -5.06 12.86 -5.91
C GLU A 84 -6.08 12.88 -4.78
N ARG A 85 -5.62 12.93 -3.52
CA ARG A 85 -6.48 13.09 -2.35
C ARG A 85 -7.39 14.31 -2.43
N SER A 86 -6.92 15.43 -2.96
CA SER A 86 -7.72 16.64 -3.10
C SER A 86 -8.84 16.44 -4.13
N ILE A 87 -8.53 15.82 -5.28
CA ILE A 87 -9.52 15.47 -6.30
C ILE A 87 -10.57 14.50 -5.75
N LEU A 88 -10.13 13.45 -5.05
CA LEU A 88 -11.03 12.47 -4.46
C LEU A 88 -11.99 13.12 -3.46
N ARG A 89 -11.48 13.99 -2.58
CA ARG A 89 -12.32 14.73 -1.62
C ARG A 89 -13.33 15.68 -2.27
N MET A 90 -13.05 16.20 -3.46
CA MET A 90 -13.98 17.04 -4.22
C MET A 90 -15.04 16.24 -4.99
N GLY A 91 -15.12 14.92 -4.76
CA GLY A 91 -16.13 14.05 -5.39
C GLY A 91 -15.58 13.12 -6.46
N GLY A 92 -14.26 13.13 -6.72
CA GLY A 92 -13.62 12.22 -7.68
C GLY A 92 -13.80 10.73 -7.33
N TRP A 93 -14.08 10.40 -6.07
CA TRP A 93 -14.37 9.04 -5.64
C TRP A 93 -15.60 8.42 -6.32
N ASN A 94 -16.55 9.24 -6.79
CA ASN A 94 -17.73 8.76 -7.53
C ASN A 94 -17.35 8.15 -8.90
N LEU A 95 -16.19 8.52 -9.46
CA LEU A 95 -15.72 7.99 -10.74
C LEU A 95 -15.02 6.65 -10.59
N LEU A 96 -14.45 6.36 -9.42
CA LEU A 96 -13.71 5.14 -9.11
C LEU A 96 -14.06 4.66 -7.70
N PRO A 97 -15.30 4.18 -7.48
CA PRO A 97 -15.70 3.69 -6.18
C PRO A 97 -15.01 2.34 -5.89
N ALA A 98 -14.49 2.17 -4.68
CA ALA A 98 -13.96 0.88 -4.23
C ALA A 98 -15.12 -0.07 -3.84
N ARG A 99 -15.62 -0.85 -4.80
CA ARG A 99 -16.79 -1.74 -4.62
C ARG A 99 -16.50 -3.11 -5.24
N TYR A 100 -16.84 -4.16 -4.51
CA TYR A 100 -16.57 -5.54 -4.91
C TYR A 100 -17.80 -6.41 -4.62
N THR A 101 -18.29 -7.12 -5.63
CA THR A 101 -19.45 -8.01 -5.49
C THR A 101 -19.17 -9.09 -4.44
N GLY A 102 -20.11 -9.29 -3.51
CA GLY A 102 -19.99 -10.31 -2.46
C GLY A 102 -18.97 -10.00 -1.36
N PHE A 103 -18.34 -8.83 -1.38
CA PHE A 103 -17.43 -8.40 -0.30
C PHE A 103 -18.23 -7.88 0.90
N HIS A 104 -18.01 -8.48 2.06
CA HIS A 104 -18.59 -8.05 3.34
C HIS A 104 -17.47 -7.56 4.27
N GLY A 105 -17.50 -6.27 4.60
CA GLY A 105 -16.57 -5.66 5.54
C GLY A 105 -16.94 -5.92 7.00
N ASP A 106 -16.03 -5.57 7.89
CA ASP A 106 -16.25 -5.54 9.33
C ASP A 106 -17.36 -4.52 9.70
N PRO A 107 -18.27 -4.83 10.65
CA PRO A 107 -19.30 -3.89 11.11
C PRO A 107 -18.74 -2.56 11.64
N HIS A 108 -17.48 -2.54 12.11
CA HIS A 108 -16.76 -1.38 12.61
C HIS A 108 -15.91 -0.69 11.54
N ALA A 109 -16.07 -1.07 10.26
CA ALA A 109 -15.44 -0.37 9.15
C ALA A 109 -15.78 1.13 9.16
N SER A 110 -14.77 1.95 8.90
CA SER A 110 -14.89 3.42 8.92
C SER A 110 -14.53 4.06 7.59
N GLN A 111 -15.07 5.25 7.36
CA GLN A 111 -14.72 6.07 6.20
C GLN A 111 -13.79 7.21 6.64
N ILE A 112 -12.57 7.20 6.13
CA ILE A 112 -11.54 8.21 6.41
C ILE A 112 -11.53 9.24 5.30
N TRP A 113 -11.70 10.52 5.64
CA TRP A 113 -11.73 11.61 4.67
C TRP A 113 -10.55 12.59 4.81
N ASN A 114 -9.95 12.66 5.99
CA ASN A 114 -8.88 13.59 6.31
C ASN A 114 -7.60 12.85 6.68
N ARG A 115 -6.46 13.47 6.35
CA ARG A 115 -5.13 12.95 6.71
C ARG A 115 -4.96 12.79 8.22
N SER A 116 -5.57 13.67 9.02
CA SER A 116 -5.48 13.63 10.49
C SER A 116 -6.08 12.34 11.06
N GLU A 117 -7.05 11.74 10.36
CA GLU A 117 -7.78 10.53 10.77
C GLU A 117 -7.06 9.23 10.35
N LEU A 118 -6.00 9.32 9.53
CA LEU A 118 -5.20 8.14 9.16
C LEU A 118 -4.55 7.53 10.40
N PRO A 119 -4.66 6.20 10.59
CA PRO A 119 -4.16 5.55 11.79
C PRO A 119 -2.65 5.72 11.93
N GLN A 120 -2.18 5.67 13.18
CA GLN A 120 -0.75 5.69 13.51
C GLN A 120 -0.28 4.40 14.15
N ARG A 121 -1.19 3.64 14.77
CA ARG A 121 -0.83 2.44 15.55
C ARG A 121 -1.51 1.16 15.08
N HIS A 122 -2.78 1.24 14.72
CA HIS A 122 -3.56 0.07 14.32
C HIS A 122 -4.07 0.21 12.89
N LEU A 123 -4.06 -0.88 12.15
CA LEU A 123 -4.65 -0.87 10.82
C LEU A 123 -6.17 -0.75 10.92
N LEU A 124 -6.77 -0.05 9.96
CA LEU A 124 -8.22 0.06 9.90
C LEU A 124 -8.88 -1.33 9.78
N PRO A 125 -10.10 -1.53 10.29
CA PRO A 125 -10.86 -2.75 10.07
C PRO A 125 -11.09 -3.03 8.58
N VAL A 126 -11.19 -4.31 8.22
CA VAL A 126 -11.52 -4.74 6.85
C VAL A 126 -12.83 -4.09 6.41
N GLY A 127 -12.88 -3.58 5.19
CA GLY A 127 -14.00 -2.83 4.63
C GLY A 127 -13.94 -1.32 4.85
N SER A 128 -13.07 -0.83 5.76
CA SER A 128 -12.83 0.60 5.92
C SER A 128 -12.31 1.20 4.62
N SER A 129 -12.65 2.46 4.36
CA SER A 129 -12.32 3.14 3.11
C SER A 129 -11.58 4.46 3.37
N LEU A 130 -10.55 4.70 2.57
CA LEU A 130 -9.75 5.91 2.55
C LEU A 130 -10.17 6.74 1.34
N PHE A 131 -10.66 7.95 1.60
CA PHE A 131 -11.06 8.94 0.61
C PHE A 131 -12.08 8.44 -0.43
N GLY A 132 -12.91 7.46 -0.06
CA GLY A 132 -13.94 6.85 -0.91
C GLY A 132 -13.44 5.86 -1.95
N SER A 133 -12.13 5.81 -2.24
CA SER A 133 -11.58 5.08 -3.39
C SER A 133 -10.59 3.97 -3.05
N PHE A 134 -10.17 3.84 -1.79
CA PHE A 134 -9.25 2.76 -1.38
C PHE A 134 -9.84 2.03 -0.19
N LYS A 135 -10.23 0.78 -0.37
CA LYS A 135 -10.89 -0.04 0.65
C LYS A 135 -9.93 -1.08 1.19
N VAL A 136 -9.86 -1.25 2.50
CA VAL A 136 -9.13 -2.37 3.12
C VAL A 136 -9.86 -3.67 2.77
N ILE A 137 -9.23 -4.56 2.02
CA ILE A 137 -9.84 -5.82 1.56
C ILE A 137 -9.40 -6.98 2.44
N ASP A 138 -8.13 -7.01 2.81
CA ASP A 138 -7.55 -8.06 3.63
C ASP A 138 -6.40 -7.48 4.47
N LYS A 139 -6.09 -8.13 5.58
CA LYS A 139 -4.90 -7.84 6.38
C LYS A 139 -4.51 -9.04 7.22
N GLN A 140 -3.20 -9.22 7.39
CA GLN A 140 -2.64 -10.26 8.23
C GLN A 140 -1.48 -9.67 9.03
N ILE A 141 -1.55 -9.75 10.35
CA ILE A 141 -0.43 -9.38 11.24
C ILE A 141 0.13 -10.65 11.85
N VAL A 142 1.42 -10.87 11.62
CA VAL A 142 2.14 -12.03 12.11
C VAL A 142 2.80 -11.67 13.44
N PRO A 143 2.75 -12.55 14.47
CA PRO A 143 3.50 -12.34 15.70
C PRO A 143 5.02 -12.30 15.44
N GLU A 144 5.75 -11.46 16.18
CA GLU A 144 7.22 -11.32 16.04
C GLU A 144 7.99 -12.63 16.22
N SER A 145 7.42 -13.60 16.93
CA SER A 145 8.01 -14.92 17.18
C SER A 145 7.87 -15.91 16.02
N SER A 146 7.11 -15.58 14.97
CA SER A 146 6.92 -16.48 13.84
C SER A 146 8.04 -16.24 12.83
N ASP A 147 8.95 -17.21 12.74
CA ASP A 147 9.88 -17.25 11.63
C ASP A 147 9.11 -17.32 10.30
N GLN A 148 9.47 -16.44 9.36
CA GLN A 148 9.15 -16.52 7.93
C GLN A 148 7.76 -16.09 7.43
N ARG A 149 6.85 -15.53 8.25
CA ARG A 149 5.58 -15.01 7.72
C ARG A 149 5.56 -13.49 7.60
N ALA A 150 5.12 -13.02 6.43
CA ALA A 150 4.97 -11.61 6.14
C ALA A 150 3.67 -11.06 6.75
N SER A 151 3.77 -9.88 7.35
CA SER A 151 2.60 -9.08 7.75
C SER A 151 2.22 -8.18 6.58
N TYR A 152 0.92 -8.02 6.32
CA TYR A 152 0.44 -7.20 5.21
C TYR A 152 -0.93 -6.56 5.44
N VAL A 153 -1.23 -5.57 4.60
CA VAL A 153 -2.57 -4.99 4.41
C VAL A 153 -2.81 -4.70 2.94
N ASP A 154 -4.02 -5.01 2.48
CA ASP A 154 -4.44 -4.90 1.09
C ASP A 154 -5.50 -3.81 0.93
N TYR A 155 -5.24 -2.88 0.01
CA TYR A 155 -6.13 -1.78 -0.35
C TYR A 155 -6.61 -1.96 -1.79
N GLY A 156 -7.85 -2.41 -1.94
CA GLY A 156 -8.54 -2.46 -3.22
C GLY A 156 -9.00 -1.07 -3.65
N PHE A 157 -8.83 -0.76 -4.93
CA PHE A 157 -9.43 0.41 -5.57
C PHE A 157 -10.12 0.04 -6.89
N GLY A 158 -10.99 0.92 -7.38
CA GLY A 158 -11.88 0.60 -8.49
C GLY A 158 -12.88 -0.49 -8.13
N SER A 159 -13.47 -1.14 -9.12
CA SER A 159 -14.59 -2.05 -8.85
C SER A 159 -14.69 -3.18 -9.87
N ASP A 160 -15.07 -4.35 -9.39
CA ASP A 160 -15.25 -5.54 -10.21
C ASP A 160 -16.40 -5.42 -11.21
N GLU A 161 -17.36 -4.52 -10.95
CA GLU A 161 -18.44 -4.15 -11.88
C GLU A 161 -18.01 -3.20 -13.03
N PHE A 162 -16.82 -2.59 -12.97
CA PHE A 162 -16.33 -1.62 -13.96
C PHE A 162 -15.11 -2.13 -14.72
N THR A 163 -14.61 -1.35 -15.68
CA THR A 163 -13.48 -1.73 -16.55
C THR A 163 -12.10 -1.52 -15.90
N PHE A 164 -12.05 -1.10 -14.64
CA PHE A 164 -10.80 -0.85 -13.92
C PHE A 164 -10.93 -1.21 -12.44
N ALA A 165 -10.05 -2.09 -11.99
CA ALA A 165 -9.84 -2.37 -10.58
C ALA A 165 -8.38 -2.77 -10.34
N GLY A 166 -7.97 -2.69 -9.09
CA GLY A 166 -6.67 -3.17 -8.66
C GLY A 166 -6.54 -3.18 -7.15
N CYS A 167 -5.35 -3.56 -6.69
CA CYS A 167 -5.06 -3.65 -5.27
C CYS A 167 -3.62 -3.24 -4.99
N HIS A 168 -3.42 -2.48 -3.92
CA HIS A 168 -2.11 -2.25 -3.31
C HIS A 168 -1.95 -3.15 -2.09
N ARG A 169 -0.89 -3.93 -2.03
CA ARG A 169 -0.47 -4.64 -0.82
C ARG A 169 0.75 -3.96 -0.23
N PHE A 170 0.63 -3.48 1.01
CA PHE A 170 1.78 -3.08 1.81
C PHE A 170 2.21 -4.27 2.65
N GLN A 171 3.47 -4.65 2.57
CA GLN A 171 3.98 -5.86 3.21
C GLN A 171 5.30 -5.59 3.92
N ILE A 172 5.44 -6.21 5.09
CA ILE A 172 6.67 -6.29 5.87
C ILE A 172 7.09 -7.75 5.95
N THR A 173 8.36 -8.03 5.66
CA THR A 173 8.96 -9.36 5.83
C THR A 173 10.24 -9.21 6.65
N ARG A 174 10.31 -9.89 7.80
CA ARG A 174 11.51 -9.94 8.64
C ARG A 174 12.38 -11.13 8.22
N SER A 175 13.69 -10.90 8.10
CA SER A 175 14.65 -11.96 7.81
C SER A 175 14.90 -12.83 9.05
N PRO A 176 15.18 -14.14 8.89
CA PRO A 176 15.55 -15.01 10.00
C PRO A 176 16.76 -14.47 10.76
N ARG A 177 16.75 -14.56 12.09
CA ARG A 177 17.83 -14.09 12.98
C ARG A 177 19.00 -15.08 13.04
N ILE A 178 19.52 -15.50 11.90
CA ILE A 178 20.65 -16.44 11.82
C ILE A 178 21.93 -15.69 11.45
N GLY A 179 22.76 -15.40 12.45
CA GLY A 179 24.18 -15.00 12.31
C GLY A 179 24.49 -13.64 11.65
N ALA A 180 23.57 -13.07 10.89
CA ALA A 180 23.66 -11.75 10.28
C ALA A 180 22.82 -10.70 11.04
N GLU A 181 23.08 -9.41 10.79
CA GLU A 181 22.20 -8.35 11.28
C GLU A 181 20.76 -8.60 10.79
N PRO A 182 19.75 -8.57 11.69
CA PRO A 182 18.38 -8.80 11.29
C PRO A 182 17.92 -7.69 10.36
N LEU A 183 17.32 -8.08 9.24
CA LEU A 183 16.82 -7.17 8.22
C LEU A 183 15.30 -7.21 8.19
N VAL A 184 14.73 -6.10 7.73
CA VAL A 184 13.31 -5.98 7.42
C VAL A 184 13.16 -5.47 5.99
N GLN A 185 12.31 -6.12 5.22
CA GLN A 185 11.96 -5.73 3.87
C GLN A 185 10.56 -5.11 3.86
N PHE A 186 10.45 -3.91 3.32
CA PHE A 186 9.19 -3.26 2.98
C PHE A 186 8.89 -3.43 1.51
N GLU A 187 7.64 -3.74 1.19
CA GLU A 187 7.17 -3.92 -0.18
C GLU A 187 5.84 -3.19 -0.39
N LEU A 188 5.75 -2.49 -1.53
CA LEU A 188 4.51 -2.03 -2.15
C LEU A 188 4.29 -2.90 -3.37
N GLN A 189 3.41 -3.88 -3.25
CA GLN A 189 2.99 -4.73 -4.35
C GLN A 189 1.69 -4.19 -4.92
N HIS A 190 1.52 -4.33 -6.23
CA HIS A 190 0.37 -3.81 -6.92
C HIS A 190 -0.05 -4.72 -8.08
N PHE A 191 -1.35 -4.85 -8.29
CA PHE A 191 -1.88 -5.36 -9.55
C PHE A 191 -3.06 -4.51 -10.03
N ARG A 192 -3.28 -4.52 -11.35
CA ARG A 192 -4.41 -3.90 -12.05
C ARG A 192 -4.98 -4.86 -13.06
N CYS A 193 -6.29 -4.84 -13.25
CA CYS A 193 -6.97 -5.55 -14.32
C CYS A 193 -8.11 -4.72 -14.91
N ASN A 194 -8.66 -5.22 -16.02
CA ASN A 194 -10.03 -4.99 -16.41
C ASN A 194 -10.89 -6.18 -15.91
N PRO A 195 -11.69 -6.01 -14.84
CA PRO A 195 -12.52 -7.09 -14.32
C PRO A 195 -13.59 -7.60 -15.30
N GLN A 196 -13.98 -6.78 -16.28
CA GLN A 196 -15.09 -7.04 -17.20
C GLN A 196 -14.64 -7.66 -18.54
N LYS A 197 -13.41 -7.37 -18.98
CA LYS A 197 -12.84 -7.92 -20.23
C LYS A 197 -11.43 -8.43 -20.00
N ASN A 198 -11.08 -9.56 -20.60
CA ASN A 198 -9.75 -10.13 -20.51
C ASN A 198 -8.76 -9.40 -21.44
N GLU A 199 -8.46 -8.14 -21.13
CA GLU A 199 -7.55 -7.27 -21.85
C GLU A 199 -6.64 -6.50 -20.87
N PRO A 200 -5.44 -6.09 -21.28
CA PRO A 200 -4.59 -5.24 -20.45
C PRO A 200 -5.31 -3.97 -20.02
N SER A 201 -5.03 -3.49 -18.81
CA SER A 201 -5.56 -2.21 -18.34
C SER A 201 -5.09 -1.07 -19.24
N VAL A 202 -5.96 -0.09 -19.50
CA VAL A 202 -5.59 1.14 -20.20
C VAL A 202 -4.52 1.96 -19.47
N ALA A 203 -4.30 1.70 -18.17
CA ALA A 203 -3.24 2.33 -17.40
C ALA A 203 -1.82 1.94 -17.87
N GLU A 204 -1.68 0.86 -18.63
CA GLU A 204 -0.37 0.33 -19.04
C GLU A 204 0.34 1.17 -20.13
N TYR A 205 -0.37 2.09 -20.79
CA TYR A 205 0.21 2.94 -21.83
C TYR A 205 1.23 3.97 -21.31
N ILE A 206 1.36 4.15 -19.99
CA ILE A 206 2.30 5.11 -19.39
C ILE A 206 3.12 4.49 -18.23
N ALA A 207 3.65 3.29 -18.47
CA ALA A 207 4.36 2.48 -17.46
C ALA A 207 5.49 3.24 -16.72
N TRP A 208 6.24 4.12 -17.40
CA TRP A 208 7.34 4.86 -16.76
C TRP A 208 6.86 5.94 -15.78
N VAL A 209 5.72 6.60 -16.06
CA VAL A 209 5.10 7.55 -15.13
C VAL A 209 4.59 6.79 -13.91
N HIS A 210 3.97 5.63 -14.14
CA HIS A 210 3.50 4.77 -13.05
C HIS A 210 4.66 4.32 -12.16
N TYR A 211 5.79 3.88 -12.74
CA TYR A 211 7.02 3.56 -12.01
C TYR A 211 7.48 4.71 -11.09
N ALA A 212 7.61 5.90 -11.65
CA ALA A 212 8.11 7.06 -10.91
C ALA A 212 7.14 7.47 -9.80
N TYR A 213 5.83 7.36 -10.06
CA TYR A 213 4.78 7.66 -9.10
C TYR A 213 4.76 6.63 -7.96
N ALA A 214 4.78 5.33 -8.26
CA ALA A 214 4.80 4.25 -7.27
C ALA A 214 6.01 4.35 -6.33
N LYS A 215 7.21 4.58 -6.87
CA LYS A 215 8.41 4.80 -6.04
C LYS A 215 8.31 6.07 -5.18
N SER A 216 7.69 7.13 -5.68
CA SER A 216 7.49 8.36 -4.92
C SER A 216 6.49 8.17 -3.78
N LEU A 217 5.40 7.45 -4.01
CA LEU A 217 4.44 7.08 -2.97
C LEU A 217 5.08 6.19 -1.91
N PHE A 218 5.84 5.17 -2.33
CA PHE A 218 6.63 4.33 -1.43
C PHE A 218 7.61 5.15 -0.58
N ALA A 219 8.31 6.11 -1.18
CA ALA A 219 9.23 6.98 -0.46
C ALA A 219 8.52 7.87 0.59
N ASN A 220 7.30 8.33 0.33
CA ASN A 220 6.49 9.02 1.35
C ASN A 220 6.08 8.07 2.50
N ALA A 221 5.77 6.81 2.18
CA ALA A 221 5.46 5.80 3.18
C ALA A 221 6.65 5.53 4.11
N VAL A 222 7.83 5.25 3.53
CA VAL A 222 9.09 5.04 4.27
C VAL A 222 9.47 6.27 5.08
N GLN A 223 9.36 7.47 4.50
CA GLN A 223 9.63 8.72 5.20
C GLN A 223 8.81 8.85 6.50
N CYS A 224 7.54 8.42 6.50
CA CYS A 224 6.70 8.48 7.69
C CYS A 224 7.17 7.52 8.79
N ILE A 225 7.74 6.37 8.42
CA ILE A 225 8.36 5.44 9.38
C ILE A 225 9.64 6.03 9.94
N LEU A 226 10.52 6.58 9.09
CA LEU A 226 11.82 7.10 9.50
C LEU A 226 11.77 8.36 10.38
N LEU A 227 10.66 9.11 10.34
CA LEU A 227 10.48 10.38 11.07
C LEU A 227 9.61 10.25 12.33
N ARG A 228 9.22 9.03 12.71
CA ARG A 228 8.33 8.77 13.84
C ARG A 228 8.94 9.12 15.20
#